data_AF-A0AA95I9C6-F1
#
_entry.id   AF-A0AA95I9C6-F1
#
_cell.length_a   1.000
_cell.length_b   1.000
_cell.length_c   1.000
_cell.angle_alpha   90.00
_cell.angle_beta   90.00
_cell.angle_gamma   90.00
#
_symmetry.space_group_name_H-M   'P 1'
#
loop_
_entity.id
_entity.type
_entity.pdbx_description
1 polymer ?
#
loop_
_entity_poly.entity_id
_entity_poly.type
_entity_poly.pdbx_seq_one_letter_code
_entity_poly.pdbx_strand_id
1 'polypeptide(L)'
;MKLRTTDLTAAAMFVALMAVGANITSIAPFMVVGGVPITLQTFFAILAGVVLGSRLGAIAMMVYMFVGLVGVPVFAQFGGGFGTFLKPTFGFIVSYVFTAYATGYIIEKMKNTVRGFAFAALVGMAINYLFGTNWMYAAYKIWAAAPDGFTYKMAWLWMVVPLPKDIILAVLAGVMGHRLKRTLSRSQFGNARKAS
;
A
#
# COMPACT_ATOMS: atom_id res chain seq x y z
N MET A 1 14.91 -17.80 2.67
CA MET A 1 15.34 -16.48 2.13
C MET A 1 16.46 -15.99 3.03
N LYS A 2 17.67 -15.77 2.52
CA LYS A 2 18.75 -15.16 3.30
C LYS A 2 18.59 -13.64 3.21
N LEU A 3 18.26 -12.99 4.32
CA LEU A 3 18.12 -11.52 4.38
C LEU A 3 19.51 -10.88 4.32
N ARG A 4 19.71 -9.94 3.39
CA ARG A 4 20.94 -9.15 3.29
C ARG A 4 20.71 -7.76 3.86
N THR A 5 21.79 -7.10 4.26
CA THR A 5 21.78 -5.71 4.71
C THR A 5 21.11 -4.80 3.68
N THR A 6 21.36 -5.00 2.39
CA THR A 6 20.72 -4.26 1.30
C THR A 6 19.20 -4.44 1.23
N ASP A 7 18.71 -5.65 1.50
CA ASP A 7 17.27 -5.93 1.48
C ASP A 7 16.58 -5.24 2.67
N LEU A 8 17.23 -5.22 3.83
CA LEU A 8 16.76 -4.53 5.03
C LEU A 8 16.70 -3.02 4.82
N THR A 9 17.77 -2.43 4.27
CA THR A 9 17.81 -0.99 3.97
C THR A 9 16.72 -0.62 2.96
N ALA A 10 16.56 -1.41 1.90
CA ALA A 10 15.52 -1.15 0.90
C ALA A 10 14.10 -1.26 1.50
N ALA A 11 13.85 -2.25 2.35
CA ALA A 11 12.58 -2.36 3.07
C ALA A 11 12.33 -1.14 3.98
N ALA A 12 13.34 -0.71 4.73
CA ALA A 12 13.24 0.48 5.59
C ALA A 12 12.97 1.76 4.79
N MET A 13 13.59 1.93 3.62
CA MET A 13 13.28 3.05 2.71
C MET A 13 11.82 3.05 2.27
N PHE A 14 11.25 1.88 1.93
CA PHE A 14 9.84 1.78 1.58
C PHE A 14 8.91 2.06 2.75
N VAL A 15 9.28 1.67 3.98
CA VAL A 15 8.56 2.06 5.20
C VAL A 15 8.56 3.58 5.37
N ALA A 16 9.70 4.24 5.18
CA ALA A 16 9.79 5.69 5.25
C ALA A 16 8.96 6.40 4.16
N LEU A 17 9.04 5.93 2.91
CA LEU A 17 8.23 6.44 1.81
C LEU A 17 6.73 6.27 2.08
N MET A 18 6.33 5.14 2.66
CA MET A 18 4.95 4.88 3.06
C MET A 18 4.48 5.87 4.13
N ALA A 19 5.31 6.15 5.14
CA ALA A 19 5.00 7.11 6.20
C ALA A 19 4.85 8.53 5.66
N VAL A 20 5.73 8.94 4.75
CA VAL A 20 5.62 10.23 4.05
C VAL A 20 4.34 10.26 3.20
N GLY A 21 4.09 9.22 2.41
CA GLY A 21 2.91 9.08 1.56
C GLY A 21 1.59 9.09 2.31
N ALA A 22 1.57 8.57 3.54
CA ALA A 22 0.42 8.63 4.44
C ALA A 22 0.12 10.07 4.89
N ASN A 23 1.16 10.83 5.18
CA ASN A 23 1.06 12.16 5.79
C ASN A 23 1.00 13.33 4.79
N ILE A 24 1.10 13.08 3.49
CA ILE A 24 0.83 14.09 2.46
C ILE A 24 -0.59 14.68 2.59
N THR A 25 -1.55 13.87 3.08
CA THR A 25 -2.91 14.33 3.40
C THR A 25 -2.98 15.38 4.49
N SER A 26 -2.00 15.43 5.40
CA SER A 26 -1.96 16.41 6.49
C SER A 26 -1.84 17.85 5.98
N ILE A 27 -1.41 18.05 4.72
CA ILE A 27 -1.27 19.37 4.09
C ILE A 27 -2.61 19.83 3.44
N ALA A 28 -3.57 18.92 3.24
CA ALA A 28 -4.86 19.21 2.59
C ALA A 28 -6.04 18.52 3.33
N PRO A 29 -6.53 19.10 4.45
CA PRO A 29 -7.59 18.51 5.29
C PRO A 29 -8.94 18.31 4.56
N PHE A 30 -9.18 19.06 3.48
CA PHE A 30 -10.37 18.94 2.62
C PHE A 30 -10.42 17.63 1.81
N MET A 31 -9.37 16.81 1.90
CA MET A 31 -9.19 15.58 1.13
C MET A 31 -9.55 14.31 1.92
N VAL A 32 -10.45 14.43 2.91
CA VAL A 32 -11.02 13.31 3.67
C VAL A 32 -12.47 13.12 3.24
N VAL A 33 -12.77 11.98 2.61
CA VAL A 33 -14.11 11.67 2.11
C VAL A 33 -14.60 10.41 2.82
N GLY A 34 -15.73 10.51 3.51
CA GLY A 34 -16.26 9.39 4.30
C GLY A 34 -15.32 8.92 5.41
N GLY A 35 -14.51 9.82 5.99
CA GLY A 35 -13.52 9.48 7.02
C GLY A 35 -12.25 8.81 6.49
N VAL A 36 -12.08 8.67 5.18
CA VAL A 36 -10.88 8.07 4.57
C VAL A 36 -9.98 9.16 3.96
N PRO A 37 -8.75 9.33 4.47
CA PRO A 37 -7.79 10.29 3.91
C PRO A 37 -7.29 9.85 2.52
N ILE A 38 -7.20 10.79 1.58
CA ILE A 38 -6.65 10.55 0.23
C ILE A 38 -5.11 10.51 0.26
N THR A 39 -4.53 9.34 0.51
CA THR A 39 -3.06 9.19 0.62
C THR A 39 -2.38 8.70 -0.66
N LEU A 40 -1.04 8.70 -0.65
CA LEU A 40 -0.20 8.01 -1.66
C LEU A 40 0.21 6.59 -1.21
N GLN A 41 -0.39 6.05 -0.16
CA GLN A 41 0.06 4.78 0.43
C GLN A 41 -0.12 3.59 -0.54
N THR A 42 -1.25 3.52 -1.25
CA THR A 42 -1.52 2.49 -2.25
C THR A 42 -0.43 2.46 -3.33
N PHE A 43 0.04 3.63 -3.77
CA PHE A 43 1.13 3.78 -4.73
C PHE A 43 2.44 3.16 -4.22
N PHE A 44 2.83 3.49 -2.99
CA PHE A 44 4.06 2.96 -2.39
C PHE A 44 3.98 1.47 -2.07
N ALA A 45 2.82 0.96 -1.66
CA ALA A 45 2.60 -0.48 -1.46
C ALA A 45 2.77 -1.26 -2.77
N ILE A 46 2.20 -0.78 -3.88
CA ILE A 46 2.38 -1.36 -5.21
C ILE A 46 3.86 -1.33 -5.61
N LEU A 47 4.54 -0.18 -5.49
CA LEU A 47 5.96 -0.07 -5.81
C LEU A 47 6.83 -0.98 -4.94
N ALA A 48 6.52 -1.14 -3.65
CA ALA A 48 7.25 -2.05 -2.77
C ALA A 48 7.17 -3.49 -3.29
N GLY A 49 5.98 -3.94 -3.70
CA GLY A 49 5.80 -5.24 -4.35
C GLY A 49 6.57 -5.37 -5.66
N VAL A 50 6.54 -4.33 -6.50
CA VAL A 50 7.24 -4.33 -7.79
C VAL A 50 8.77 -4.40 -7.64
N VAL A 51 9.32 -3.63 -6.70
CA VAL A 51 10.77 -3.41 -6.56
C VAL A 51 11.42 -4.45 -5.66
N LEU A 52 10.82 -4.74 -4.50
CA LEU A 52 11.37 -5.68 -3.53
C LEU A 52 10.98 -7.12 -3.82
N GLY A 53 9.90 -7.33 -4.57
CA GLY A 53 9.27 -8.63 -4.81
C GLY A 53 8.18 -8.93 -3.78
N SER A 54 7.50 -10.06 -3.98
CA SER A 54 6.31 -10.47 -3.21
C SER A 54 6.58 -10.53 -1.70
N ARG A 55 7.64 -11.23 -1.29
CA ARG A 55 7.95 -11.50 0.11
C ARG A 55 8.50 -10.27 0.83
N LEU A 56 9.53 -9.63 0.29
CA LEU A 56 10.14 -8.45 0.92
C LEU A 56 9.23 -7.23 0.90
N GLY A 57 8.43 -7.05 -0.15
CA GLY A 57 7.41 -5.99 -0.19
C GLY A 57 6.38 -6.17 0.91
N ALA A 58 5.86 -7.38 1.09
CA ALA A 58 4.95 -7.70 2.19
C ALA A 58 5.59 -7.47 3.58
N ILE A 59 6.85 -7.89 3.76
CA ILE A 59 7.59 -7.64 5.01
C ILE A 59 7.73 -6.15 5.28
N ALA A 60 8.08 -5.33 4.28
CA ALA A 60 8.17 -3.87 4.44
C ALA A 60 6.82 -3.27 4.90
N MET A 61 5.71 -3.69 4.30
CA MET A 61 4.39 -3.21 4.70
C MET A 61 3.97 -3.70 6.10
N MET A 62 4.36 -4.92 6.49
CA MET A 62 4.17 -5.41 7.86
C MET A 62 4.97 -4.58 8.87
N VAL A 63 6.24 -4.27 8.57
CA VAL A 63 7.07 -3.40 9.43
C VAL A 63 6.42 -2.04 9.57
N TYR A 64 5.95 -1.43 8.48
CA TYR A 64 5.20 -0.16 8.54
C TYR A 64 3.99 -0.23 9.49
N MET A 65 3.18 -1.28 9.37
CA MET A 65 2.04 -1.50 10.25
C MET A 65 2.44 -1.63 11.71
N PHE A 66 3.43 -2.47 12.04
CA PHE A 66 3.86 -2.67 13.43
C PHE A 66 4.51 -1.42 14.03
N VAL A 67 5.34 -0.70 13.27
CA VAL A 67 5.94 0.58 13.70
C VAL A 67 4.85 1.59 14.09
N GLY A 68 3.80 1.69 13.27
CA GLY A 68 2.66 2.56 13.61
C GLY A 68 1.86 2.07 14.81
N LEU A 69 1.65 0.76 14.96
CA LEU A 69 0.92 0.19 16.12
C LEU A 69 1.66 0.39 17.44
N VAL A 70 3.00 0.35 17.45
CA VAL A 70 3.83 0.61 18.64
C VAL A 70 3.71 2.05 19.14
N GLY A 71 3.25 2.99 18.29
CA GLY A 71 3.00 4.38 18.69
C GLY A 71 3.71 5.42 17.84
N VAL A 72 4.53 5.01 16.87
CA VAL A 72 5.21 5.97 16.00
C VAL A 72 4.17 6.61 15.05
N PRO A 73 4.13 7.94 14.91
CA PRO A 73 3.11 8.66 14.13
C PRO A 73 3.32 8.54 12.60
N VAL A 74 3.35 7.31 12.08
CA VAL A 74 3.61 7.01 10.65
C VAL A 74 2.33 6.83 9.84
N PHE A 75 1.17 6.69 10.49
CA PHE A 75 -0.11 6.63 9.80
C PHE A 75 -0.58 8.02 9.38
N ALA A 76 -1.60 8.08 8.52
CA ALA A 76 -2.14 9.33 8.02
C ALA A 76 -2.57 10.27 9.17
N GLN A 77 -2.44 11.59 8.95
CA GLN A 77 -2.72 12.62 9.96
C GLN A 77 -1.86 12.49 11.22
N PHE A 78 -0.61 12.04 11.07
CA PHE A 78 0.33 11.74 12.16
C PHE A 78 -0.26 10.77 13.19
N GLY A 79 -1.13 9.87 12.73
CA GLY A 79 -1.72 8.83 13.56
C GLY A 79 -0.72 7.74 13.93
N GLY A 80 -0.95 7.13 15.10
CA GLY A 80 -0.14 6.03 15.61
C GLY A 80 -0.80 5.41 16.84
N GLY A 81 -0.21 4.32 17.32
CA GLY A 81 -0.62 3.60 18.52
C GLY A 81 -1.71 2.57 18.29
N PHE A 82 -1.91 1.74 19.31
CA PHE A 82 -2.84 0.61 19.28
C PHE A 82 -4.29 1.03 19.06
N GLY A 83 -4.68 2.24 19.49
CA GLY A 83 -6.01 2.80 19.22
C GLY A 83 -6.33 2.98 17.73
N THR A 84 -5.31 2.98 16.85
CA THR A 84 -5.53 2.98 15.40
C THR A 84 -6.21 1.69 14.93
N PHE A 85 -6.01 0.57 15.61
CA PHE A 85 -6.64 -0.72 15.28
C PHE A 85 -8.18 -0.63 15.29
N LEU A 86 -8.73 0.19 16.18
CA LEU A 86 -10.18 0.41 16.30
C LEU A 86 -10.73 1.33 15.20
N LYS A 87 -9.87 2.02 14.44
CA LYS A 87 -10.34 2.90 13.36
C LYS A 87 -10.85 2.06 12.18
N PRO A 88 -11.99 2.42 11.58
CA PRO A 88 -12.50 1.76 10.37
C PRO A 88 -11.51 1.74 9.20
N THR A 89 -10.60 2.73 9.15
CA THR A 89 -9.58 2.86 8.10
C THR A 89 -8.37 1.95 8.29
N PHE A 90 -8.22 1.27 9.44
CA PHE A 90 -7.09 0.38 9.70
C PHE A 90 -7.01 -0.80 8.70
N GLY A 91 -8.17 -1.23 8.19
CA GLY A 91 -8.23 -2.26 7.15
C GLY A 91 -7.42 -1.94 5.90
N PHE A 92 -7.25 -0.65 5.57
CA PHE A 92 -6.40 -0.24 4.44
C PHE A 92 -4.91 -0.45 4.74
N ILE A 93 -4.49 -0.27 6.00
CA ILE A 93 -3.11 -0.52 6.42
C ILE A 93 -2.78 -2.02 6.27
N VAL A 94 -3.71 -2.87 6.69
CA VAL A 94 -3.58 -4.33 6.55
C VAL A 94 -3.59 -4.73 5.07
N SER A 95 -4.45 -4.13 4.25
CA SER A 95 -4.55 -4.46 2.83
C SER A 95 -3.29 -4.12 2.04
N TYR A 96 -2.50 -3.12 2.46
CA TYR A 96 -1.21 -2.82 1.82
C TYR A 96 -0.23 -4.00 1.83
N VAL A 97 -0.26 -4.85 2.86
CA VAL A 97 0.55 -6.08 2.92
C VAL A 97 0.16 -7.03 1.80
N PHE A 98 -1.14 -7.26 1.63
CA PHE A 98 -1.67 -8.12 0.56
C PHE A 98 -1.46 -7.53 -0.83
N THR A 99 -1.61 -6.21 -0.97
CA THR A 99 -1.33 -5.47 -2.21
C THR A 99 0.13 -5.64 -2.63
N ALA A 100 1.09 -5.40 -1.73
CA ALA A 100 2.51 -5.54 -2.04
C ALA A 100 2.86 -7.00 -2.41
N TYR A 101 2.33 -7.97 -1.65
CA TYR A 101 2.54 -9.39 -1.94
C TYR A 101 2.00 -9.78 -3.33
N ALA A 102 0.74 -9.46 -3.61
CA ALA A 102 0.06 -9.87 -4.84
C ALA A 102 0.68 -9.19 -6.07
N THR A 103 0.92 -7.88 -6.01
CA THR A 103 1.58 -7.17 -7.12
C THR A 103 2.98 -7.73 -7.39
N GLY A 104 3.78 -7.97 -6.34
CA GLY A 104 5.11 -8.57 -6.49
C GLY A 104 5.06 -9.97 -7.10
N TYR A 105 4.11 -10.80 -6.64
CA TYR A 105 3.94 -12.18 -7.12
C TYR A 105 3.54 -12.24 -8.60
N ILE A 106 2.62 -11.36 -9.02
CA ILE A 106 2.21 -11.26 -10.43
C ILE A 106 3.41 -10.83 -11.29
N ILE A 107 4.19 -9.85 -10.85
CA ILE A 107 5.36 -9.34 -11.59
C ILE A 107 6.53 -10.34 -11.63
N GLU A 108 6.63 -11.22 -10.65
CA GLU A 108 7.60 -12.34 -10.65
C GLU A 108 7.23 -13.39 -11.70
N LYS A 109 5.94 -13.58 -12.00
CA LYS A 109 5.44 -14.59 -12.94
C LYS A 109 5.18 -14.06 -14.36
N MET A 110 4.95 -12.77 -14.52
CA MET A 110 4.65 -12.17 -15.82
C MET A 110 5.89 -11.70 -16.59
N LYS A 111 5.74 -11.60 -17.92
CA LYS A 111 6.77 -11.00 -18.79
C LYS A 111 7.02 -9.54 -18.41
N ASN A 112 8.27 -9.09 -18.52
CA ASN A 112 8.71 -7.74 -18.15
C ASN A 112 8.25 -6.65 -19.14
N THR A 113 6.93 -6.47 -19.25
CA THR A 113 6.28 -5.50 -20.14
C THR A 113 5.54 -4.45 -19.33
N VAL A 114 5.43 -3.23 -19.85
CA VAL A 114 4.70 -2.13 -19.20
C VAL A 114 3.25 -2.53 -18.91
N ARG A 115 2.59 -3.23 -19.85
CA ARG A 115 1.22 -3.72 -19.69
C ARG A 115 1.08 -4.71 -18.53
N GLY A 116 2.03 -5.62 -18.37
CA GLY A 116 2.04 -6.58 -17.26
C GLY A 116 2.17 -5.89 -15.90
N PHE A 117 2.99 -4.84 -15.82
CA PHE A 117 3.16 -4.08 -14.58
C PHE A 117 1.95 -3.22 -14.25
N ALA A 118 1.36 -2.56 -15.25
CA ALA A 118 0.11 -1.81 -15.08
C ALA A 118 -1.03 -2.74 -14.61
N PHE A 119 -1.14 -3.94 -15.20
CA PHE A 119 -2.10 -4.95 -14.76
C PHE A 119 -1.87 -5.38 -13.30
N ALA A 120 -0.62 -5.72 -12.94
CA ALA A 120 -0.29 -6.10 -11.57
C ALA A 120 -0.56 -4.99 -10.54
N ALA A 121 -0.36 -3.73 -10.93
CA ALA A 121 -0.67 -2.58 -10.09
C ALA A 121 -2.18 -2.39 -9.90
N LEU A 122 -2.97 -2.52 -10.97
CA LEU A 122 -4.43 -2.45 -10.90
C LEU A 122 -5.02 -3.59 -10.06
N VAL A 123 -4.48 -4.81 -10.17
CA VAL A 123 -4.87 -5.93 -9.30
C VAL A 123 -4.52 -5.62 -7.84
N GLY A 124 -3.33 -5.07 -7.57
CA GLY A 124 -2.94 -4.65 -6.22
C GLY A 124 -3.86 -3.59 -5.63
N MET A 125 -4.26 -2.60 -6.42
CA MET A 125 -5.24 -1.58 -6.06
C MET A 125 -6.62 -2.19 -5.78
N ALA A 126 -7.08 -3.11 -6.62
CA ALA A 126 -8.36 -3.80 -6.42
C ALA A 126 -8.37 -4.61 -5.11
N ILE A 127 -7.26 -5.30 -4.80
CA ILE A 127 -7.07 -5.99 -3.51
C ILE A 127 -7.13 -4.98 -2.36
N ASN A 128 -6.46 -3.83 -2.49
CA ASN A 128 -6.49 -2.80 -1.46
C ASN A 128 -7.92 -2.37 -1.12
N TYR A 129 -8.71 -2.08 -2.16
CA TYR A 129 -10.10 -1.64 -2.01
C TYR A 129 -10.98 -2.76 -1.47
N LEU A 130 -10.80 -4.00 -1.94
CA LEU A 130 -11.59 -5.13 -1.49
C LEU A 130 -11.37 -5.39 0.00
N PHE A 131 -10.13 -5.51 0.46
CA PHE A 131 -9.85 -5.78 1.87
C PHE A 131 -10.15 -4.57 2.76
N GLY A 132 -9.72 -3.36 2.35
CA GLY A 132 -9.93 -2.14 3.14
C GLY A 132 -11.40 -1.77 3.30
N THR A 133 -12.20 -1.84 2.23
CA THR A 133 -13.62 -1.48 2.28
C THR A 133 -14.44 -2.51 3.05
N ASN A 134 -14.16 -3.80 2.90
CA ASN A 134 -14.84 -4.84 3.68
C ASN A 134 -14.53 -4.74 5.18
N TRP A 135 -13.27 -4.45 5.53
CA TRP A 135 -12.91 -4.17 6.91
C TRP A 135 -13.63 -2.93 7.45
N MET A 136 -13.62 -1.83 6.68
CA MET A 136 -14.30 -0.59 7.07
C MET A 136 -15.80 -0.84 7.33
N TYR A 137 -16.47 -1.59 6.47
CA TYR A 137 -17.86 -1.98 6.68
C TYR A 137 -18.05 -2.80 7.96
N ALA A 138 -17.21 -3.82 8.18
CA ALA A 138 -17.26 -4.64 9.39
C ALA A 138 -17.01 -3.80 10.66
N ALA A 139 -16.06 -2.88 10.61
CA ALA A 139 -15.73 -1.99 11.71
C ALA A 139 -16.92 -1.13 12.13
N TYR A 140 -17.56 -0.45 11.16
CA TYR A 140 -18.76 0.34 11.40
C TYR A 140 -19.97 -0.49 11.85
N LYS A 141 -20.02 -1.78 11.50
CA LYS A 141 -21.09 -2.67 11.96
C LYS A 141 -20.90 -3.19 13.38
N ILE A 142 -19.65 -3.42 13.80
CA ILE A 142 -19.35 -4.20 15.00
C ILE A 142 -18.90 -3.30 16.16
N TRP A 143 -18.01 -2.32 15.92
CA TRP A 143 -17.36 -1.59 17.02
C TRP A 143 -17.21 -0.07 16.82
N ALA A 144 -17.35 0.44 15.61
CA ALA A 144 -17.26 1.88 15.33
C ALA A 144 -18.66 2.48 15.13
N ALA A 145 -18.88 3.70 15.64
CA ALA A 145 -20.14 4.41 15.44
C ALA A 145 -20.36 4.70 13.95
N ALA A 146 -21.41 4.10 13.38
CA ALA A 146 -21.79 4.30 12.00
C ALA A 146 -22.76 5.48 11.86
N PRO A 147 -22.72 6.23 10.74
CA PRO A 147 -23.77 7.17 10.40
C PRO A 147 -25.15 6.49 10.28
N ASP A 148 -26.22 7.25 10.53
CA ASP A 148 -27.58 6.74 10.38
C ASP A 148 -27.81 6.20 8.95
N GLY A 149 -28.32 4.97 8.85
CA GLY A 149 -28.56 4.28 7.57
C GLY A 149 -27.31 3.71 6.89
N PHE A 150 -26.16 3.62 7.57
CA PHE A 150 -24.92 3.08 6.99
C PHE A 150 -25.11 1.68 6.40
N THR A 151 -24.92 1.59 5.09
CA THR A 151 -25.12 0.38 4.29
C THR A 151 -23.83 0.00 3.58
N TYR A 152 -23.66 -1.28 3.21
CA TYR A 152 -22.52 -1.74 2.41
C TYR A 152 -22.31 -0.92 1.12
N LYS A 153 -23.41 -0.52 0.46
CA LYS A 153 -23.36 0.37 -0.71
C LYS A 153 -22.73 1.73 -0.39
N MET A 154 -23.00 2.30 0.79
CA MET A 154 -22.40 3.58 1.20
C MET A 154 -20.88 3.45 1.39
N ALA A 155 -20.41 2.35 1.98
CA ALA A 155 -18.97 2.10 2.13
C ALA A 155 -18.24 2.10 0.78
N TRP A 156 -18.83 1.48 -0.24
CA TRP A 156 -18.29 1.49 -1.60
C TRP A 156 -18.45 2.82 -2.32
N LEU A 157 -19.55 3.55 -2.10
CA LEU A 157 -19.73 4.91 -2.64
C LEU A 157 -18.65 5.87 -2.15
N TRP A 158 -18.26 5.77 -0.87
CA TRP A 158 -17.16 6.58 -0.34
C TRP A 158 -15.83 6.30 -1.05
N MET A 159 -15.64 5.07 -1.53
CA MET A 159 -14.44 4.67 -2.27
C MET A 159 -14.44 5.13 -3.73
N VAL A 160 -15.60 5.52 -4.30
CA VAL A 160 -15.66 6.06 -5.67
C VAL A 160 -14.90 7.38 -5.78
N VAL A 161 -14.87 8.19 -4.73
CA VAL A 161 -14.20 9.50 -4.75
C VAL A 161 -12.67 9.38 -4.84
N PRO A 162 -11.97 8.55 -4.04
CA PRO A 162 -10.55 8.30 -4.22
C PRO A 162 -10.23 7.38 -5.42
N LEU A 163 -11.21 6.71 -6.04
CA LEU A 163 -10.93 5.73 -7.10
C LEU A 163 -10.18 6.31 -8.32
N PRO A 164 -10.56 7.48 -8.90
CA PRO A 164 -9.86 8.03 -10.05
C PRO A 164 -8.37 8.30 -9.78
N LYS A 165 -8.05 8.88 -8.62
CA LYS A 165 -6.65 9.14 -8.25
C LYS A 165 -5.87 7.84 -8.07
N ASP A 166 -6.48 6.80 -7.48
CA ASP A 166 -5.81 5.55 -7.18
C ASP A 166 -5.57 4.73 -8.45
N ILE A 167 -6.48 4.81 -9.43
CA ILE A 167 -6.25 4.25 -10.78
C ILE A 167 -5.05 4.92 -11.43
N ILE A 168 -5.02 6.26 -11.45
CA ILE A 168 -3.92 7.03 -12.05
C ILE A 168 -2.60 6.66 -11.37
N LEU A 169 -2.57 6.68 -10.04
CA LEU A 169 -1.38 6.35 -9.25
C LEU A 169 -0.97 4.89 -9.43
N ALA A 170 -1.90 3.93 -9.47
CA ALA A 170 -1.57 2.53 -9.71
C ALA A 170 -0.93 2.33 -11.09
N VAL A 171 -1.48 2.95 -12.14
CA VAL A 171 -0.88 2.90 -13.47
C VAL A 171 0.50 3.54 -13.48
N LEU A 172 0.66 4.71 -12.86
CA LEU A 172 1.96 5.38 -12.71
C LEU A 172 2.96 4.50 -11.96
N ALA A 173 2.55 3.86 -10.86
CA ALA A 173 3.38 2.92 -10.09
C ALA A 173 3.82 1.74 -10.95
N GLY A 174 2.92 1.18 -11.77
CA GLY A 174 3.26 0.10 -12.70
C GLY A 174 4.29 0.54 -13.75
N VAL A 175 4.08 1.71 -14.38
CA VAL A 175 5.00 2.27 -15.39
C VAL A 175 6.37 2.59 -14.78
N MET A 176 6.38 3.26 -13.62
CA MET A 176 7.60 3.58 -12.88
C MET A 176 8.33 2.32 -12.44
N GLY A 177 7.58 1.35 -11.93
CA GLY A 177 8.10 0.05 -11.51
C GLY A 177 8.75 -0.72 -12.64
N HIS A 178 8.21 -0.66 -13.87
CA HIS A 178 8.83 -1.26 -15.05
C HIS A 178 10.18 -0.60 -15.37
N ARG A 179 10.23 0.74 -15.37
CA ARG A 179 11.47 1.49 -15.59
C ARG A 179 12.50 1.17 -14.51
N LEU A 180 12.08 1.15 -13.25
CA LEU A 180 12.96 0.92 -12.11
C LEU A 180 13.50 -0.50 -12.08
N LYS A 181 12.68 -1.53 -12.38
CA LYS A 181 13.16 -2.92 -12.50
C LYS A 181 14.16 -3.08 -13.64
N ARG A 182 13.94 -2.38 -14.78
CA ARG A 182 14.89 -2.40 -15.91
C ARG A 182 16.24 -1.79 -15.54
N THR A 183 16.24 -0.70 -14.76
CA THR A 183 17.47 -0.03 -14.30
C THR A 183 18.16 -0.80 -13.17
N LEU A 184 17.41 -1.30 -12.19
CA LEU A 184 17.95 -2.09 -11.06
C LEU A 184 18.49 -3.45 -11.51
N SER A 185 17.89 -4.06 -12.54
CA SER A 185 18.45 -5.26 -13.17
C SER A 185 19.78 -4.99 -13.91
N ARG A 186 20.10 -3.72 -14.19
CA ARG A 186 21.36 -3.28 -14.82
C ARG A 186 22.36 -2.71 -13.80
N SER A 187 21.96 -2.47 -12.55
CA SER A 187 22.82 -1.95 -11.49
C SER A 187 23.44 -3.08 -10.65
N GLN A 188 24.48 -2.76 -9.87
CA GLN A 188 25.22 -3.74 -9.05
C GLN A 188 24.33 -4.55 -8.08
N PHE A 189 23.13 -4.05 -7.73
CA PHE A 189 22.14 -4.78 -6.91
C PHE A 189 21.62 -6.05 -7.60
N GLY A 190 21.46 -6.05 -8.93
CA GLY A 190 21.07 -7.23 -9.70
C GLY A 190 22.17 -8.29 -9.76
N ASN A 191 23.43 -7.85 -9.89
CA ASN A 191 24.59 -8.74 -9.92
C ASN A 191 24.89 -9.35 -8.54
N ALA A 192 24.73 -8.59 -7.46
CA ALA A 192 24.87 -9.10 -6.10
C ALA A 192 23.87 -10.23 -5.80
N ARG A 193 22.62 -10.13 -6.28
CA ARG A 193 21.61 -11.20 -6.13
C ARG A 193 21.84 -12.43 -7.01
N LYS A 194 22.53 -12.29 -8.15
CA LYS A 194 22.81 -13.40 -9.09
C LYS A 194 24.11 -14.16 -8.80
N ALA A 195 25.09 -13.53 -8.14
CA ALA A 195 26.41 -14.11 -7.88
C ALA A 195 26.45 -15.09 -6.69
N SER A 196 25.31 -15.67 -6.31
CA SER A 196 25.10 -16.47 -5.09
C SER A 196 23.88 -17.36 -5.25
#